data_AF-A0AA36C2W0-F1
#
_entry.id   AF-A0AA36C2W0-F1
#
_cell.length_a   1.000
_cell.length_b   1.000
_cell.length_c   1.000
_cell.angle_alpha   90.00
_cell.angle_beta   90.00
_cell.angle_gamma   90.00
#
_symmetry.space_group_name_H-M   'P 1'
#
loop_
_entity.id
_entity.type
_entity.pdbx_description
1 polymer ?
#
loop_
_entity_poly.entity_id
_entity_poly.type
_entity_poly.pdbx_seq_one_letter_code
_entity_poly.pdbx_strand_id
1 'polypeptide(L)'
;MTNISKRQLHQFPQLDSLKDELIDEVLTTYHNYLQSLHDNMVKRFQDVIALNIPNWYSNPFEIDAVDCEDEIQEEFIELKNGNDTMSKKVCGTIRVYRIPTPICGNI
;
A
#
# COMPACT_ATOMS: atom_id res chain seq x y z
N MET A 1 -10.67 6.69 23.50
CA MET A 1 -11.85 7.57 23.30
C MET A 1 -12.11 7.65 21.79
N THR A 2 -13.12 6.95 21.29
CA THR A 2 -13.43 6.85 19.85
C THR A 2 -14.27 8.04 19.36
N ASN A 3 -14.15 8.40 18.07
CA ASN A 3 -14.90 9.51 17.46
C ASN A 3 -16.42 9.33 17.57
N ILE A 4 -16.89 8.07 17.55
CA ILE A 4 -18.31 7.71 17.69
C ILE A 4 -18.85 8.12 19.06
N SER A 5 -18.12 7.85 20.15
CA SER A 5 -18.52 8.24 21.52
C SER A 5 -18.60 9.75 21.71
N LYS A 6 -17.89 10.51 20.87
CA LYS A 6 -17.89 11.99 20.86
C LYS A 6 -18.92 12.58 19.90
N ARG A 7 -19.76 11.74 19.26
CA ARG A 7 -20.70 12.13 18.19
C ARG A 7 -20.02 12.91 17.05
N GLN A 8 -18.74 12.62 16.79
CA GLN A 8 -17.98 13.18 15.68
C GLN A 8 -18.14 12.27 14.46
N LEU A 9 -19.25 12.44 13.74
CA LEU A 9 -19.71 11.52 12.69
C LEU A 9 -19.52 12.04 11.26
N HIS A 10 -18.78 13.13 11.06
CA HIS A 10 -18.54 13.76 9.75
C HIS A 10 -18.05 12.80 8.64
N GLN A 11 -17.37 11.71 9.00
CA GLN A 11 -16.93 10.65 8.08
C GLN A 11 -18.09 9.81 7.50
N PHE A 12 -19.29 9.96 8.07
CA PHE A 12 -20.53 9.30 7.71
C PHE A 12 -21.64 10.34 7.53
N PRO A 13 -21.77 10.98 6.36
CA PRO A 13 -22.66 12.14 6.17
C PRO A 13 -24.11 11.90 6.60
N GLN A 14 -24.64 10.69 6.41
CA GLN A 14 -26.00 10.31 6.82
C GLN A 14 -26.16 10.17 8.34
N LEU A 15 -25.13 9.68 9.03
CA LEU A 15 -25.12 9.58 10.48
C LEU A 15 -24.87 10.95 11.12
N ASP A 16 -24.06 11.80 10.48
CA ASP A 16 -23.80 13.16 10.94
C ASP A 16 -25.06 14.04 10.87
N SER A 17 -25.89 13.89 9.84
CA SER A 17 -27.17 14.59 9.74
C SER A 17 -28.19 14.17 10.81
N LEU A 18 -28.04 12.97 11.37
CA LEU A 18 -28.95 12.41 12.39
C LEU A 18 -28.33 12.41 13.80
N LYS A 19 -27.18 13.08 14.00
CA LYS A 19 -26.37 12.95 15.22
C LYS A 19 -27.11 13.27 16.52
N ASP A 20 -28.14 14.12 16.48
CA ASP A 20 -28.92 14.53 17.65
C ASP A 20 -30.09 13.57 17.92
N GLU A 21 -30.52 12.79 16.92
CA GLU A 21 -31.60 11.80 17.01
C GLU A 21 -31.08 10.40 17.39
N LEU A 22 -29.77 10.16 17.29
CA LEU A 22 -29.15 8.88 17.61
C LEU A 22 -29.11 8.65 19.12
N ILE A 23 -29.64 7.50 19.55
CA ILE A 23 -29.50 6.99 20.91
C ILE A 23 -28.20 6.21 21.08
N ASP A 24 -27.65 6.24 22.29
CA ASP A 24 -26.32 5.67 22.58
C ASP A 24 -26.27 4.14 22.36
N GLU A 25 -27.38 3.43 22.54
CA GLU A 25 -27.49 1.98 22.27
C GLU A 25 -27.28 1.65 20.79
N VAL A 26 -27.88 2.45 19.90
CA VAL A 26 -27.72 2.30 18.44
C VAL A 26 -26.28 2.61 18.03
N LEU A 27 -25.69 3.67 18.60
CA LEU A 27 -24.28 4.01 18.36
C LEU A 27 -23.33 2.90 18.82
N THR A 28 -23.61 2.29 19.98
CA THR A 28 -22.83 1.17 20.51
C THR A 28 -22.94 -0.06 19.61
N THR A 29 -24.16 -0.38 19.16
CA THR A 29 -24.41 -1.50 18.25
C THR A 29 -23.69 -1.30 16.92
N TYR A 30 -23.77 -0.10 16.36
CA TYR A 30 -23.07 0.27 15.13
C TYR A 30 -21.54 0.20 15.30
N HIS A 31 -21.01 0.70 16.41
CA HIS A 31 -19.59 0.59 16.74
C HIS A 31 -19.12 -0.88 16.80
N ASN A 32 -19.87 -1.74 17.49
CA ASN A 32 -19.55 -3.17 17.60
C ASN A 32 -19.57 -3.85 16.24
N TYR A 33 -20.54 -3.50 15.38
CA TYR A 33 -20.59 -3.99 14.01
C TYR A 33 -19.34 -3.57 13.21
N LEU A 34 -18.98 -2.28 13.26
CA LEU A 34 -17.78 -1.78 12.59
C LEU A 34 -16.51 -2.44 13.10
N GLN A 35 -16.42 -2.71 14.42
CA GLN A 35 -15.30 -3.43 15.00
C GLN A 35 -15.22 -4.86 14.47
N SER A 36 -16.34 -5.58 14.46
CA SER A 36 -16.38 -6.94 13.91
C SER A 36 -16.05 -6.97 12.42
N LEU A 37 -16.50 -5.97 11.65
CA LEU A 37 -16.17 -5.83 10.24
C LEU A 37 -14.68 -5.57 10.05
N HIS A 38 -14.10 -4.65 10.84
CA HIS A 38 -12.67 -4.37 10.84
C HIS A 38 -11.86 -5.63 11.13
N ASP A 39 -12.18 -6.36 12.20
CA ASP A 39 -11.45 -7.56 12.60
C ASP A 39 -11.54 -8.65 11.51
N ASN A 40 -12.70 -8.75 10.87
CA ASN A 40 -12.89 -9.65 9.74
C ASN A 40 -12.09 -9.23 8.50
N MET A 41 -11.98 -7.94 8.20
CA MET A 41 -11.17 -7.42 7.11
C MET A 41 -9.67 -7.62 7.40
N VAL A 42 -9.21 -7.28 8.61
CA VAL A 42 -7.82 -7.51 9.03
C VAL A 42 -7.48 -9.00 8.91
N LYS A 43 -8.35 -9.90 9.39
CA LYS A 43 -8.11 -11.34 9.26
C LYS A 43 -8.06 -11.81 7.80
N ARG A 44 -8.93 -11.29 6.93
CA ARG A 44 -8.99 -11.67 5.51
C ARG A 44 -7.81 -11.15 4.69
N PHE A 45 -7.27 -10.00 5.06
CA PHE A 45 -6.20 -9.32 4.33
C PHE A 45 -4.90 -9.26 5.14
N GLN A 46 -4.73 -10.15 6.12
CA GLN A 46 -3.57 -10.15 7.00
C GLN A 46 -2.27 -10.37 6.21
N ASP A 47 -2.34 -11.17 5.14
CA ASP A 47 -1.27 -11.40 4.18
C ASP A 47 -0.84 -10.12 3.47
N VAL A 48 -1.80 -9.30 3.02
CA VAL A 48 -1.52 -8.01 2.36
C VAL A 48 -1.04 -6.97 3.38
N ILE A 49 -1.65 -6.92 4.56
CA ILE A 49 -1.29 -5.97 5.62
C ILE A 49 0.12 -6.27 6.17
N ALA A 50 0.45 -7.55 6.34
CA ALA A 50 1.76 -7.99 6.81
C ALA A 50 2.78 -8.13 5.68
N LEU A 51 2.43 -7.75 4.45
CA LEU A 51 3.33 -7.85 3.31
C LEU A 51 4.49 -6.87 3.52
N ASN A 52 5.67 -7.42 3.78
CA ASN A 52 6.90 -6.66 3.83
C ASN A 52 7.37 -6.38 2.40
N ILE A 53 7.21 -5.14 1.93
CA ILE A 53 7.69 -4.71 0.63
C ILE A 53 9.17 -4.34 0.78
N PRO A 54 10.11 -5.04 0.10
CA PRO A 54 11.52 -4.73 0.20
C PRO A 54 11.84 -3.31 -0.32
N ASN A 55 12.90 -2.69 0.21
CA ASN A 55 13.29 -1.33 -0.18
C ASN A 55 13.64 -1.22 -1.66
N TRP A 56 14.25 -2.28 -2.23
CA TRP A 56 14.58 -2.34 -3.64
C TRP A 56 13.35 -2.31 -4.55
N TYR A 57 12.18 -2.73 -4.05
CA TYR A 57 10.93 -2.62 -4.80
C TYR A 57 10.46 -1.16 -4.91
N SER A 58 10.62 -0.39 -3.83
CA SER A 58 10.22 1.02 -3.81
C SER A 58 11.19 1.89 -4.59
N ASN A 59 12.50 1.66 -4.45
CA ASN A 59 13.56 2.46 -5.06
C ASN A 59 14.61 1.56 -5.75
N PRO A 60 14.27 0.90 -6.88
CA PRO A 60 15.12 -0.11 -7.51
C PRO A 60 16.44 0.43 -8.10
N PHE A 61 16.60 1.75 -8.22
CA PHE A 61 17.81 2.34 -8.81
C PHE A 61 18.75 2.98 -7.77
N GLU A 62 18.25 3.23 -6.56
CA GLU A 62 19.02 3.86 -5.47
C GLU A 62 19.66 2.85 -4.53
N ILE A 63 19.06 1.65 -4.44
CA ILE A 63 19.51 0.56 -3.58
C ILE A 63 20.71 -0.17 -4.22
N ASP A 64 21.64 -0.66 -3.39
CA ASP A 64 22.72 -1.53 -3.84
C ASP A 64 22.19 -2.95 -4.03
N ALA A 65 22.69 -3.66 -5.05
CA ALA A 65 22.30 -5.05 -5.28
C ALA A 65 22.63 -5.95 -4.09
N VAL A 66 23.68 -5.63 -3.32
CA VAL A 66 24.04 -6.38 -2.11
C VAL A 66 23.01 -6.26 -0.99
N ASP A 67 22.12 -5.26 -1.06
CA ASP A 67 21.03 -5.07 -0.10
C ASP A 67 19.73 -5.80 -0.53
N CYS A 68 19.76 -6.48 -1.68
CA CYS A 68 18.68 -7.32 -2.17
C CYS A 68 18.89 -8.78 -1.77
N GLU A 69 17.83 -9.58 -1.84
CA GLU A 69 17.92 -11.02 -1.60
C GLU A 69 18.89 -11.69 -2.59
N ASP A 70 19.71 -12.63 -2.13
CA ASP A 70 20.79 -13.26 -2.90
C ASP A 70 20.28 -13.84 -4.23
N GLU A 71 19.04 -14.35 -4.27
CA GLU A 71 18.43 -14.92 -5.47
C GLU A 71 18.16 -13.90 -6.58
N ILE A 72 18.08 -12.61 -6.25
CA ILE A 72 17.69 -11.55 -7.20
C ILE A 72 18.83 -10.56 -7.49
N GLN A 73 19.97 -10.66 -6.80
CA GLN A 73 21.06 -9.68 -6.94
C GLN A 73 21.60 -9.61 -8.37
N GLU A 74 21.80 -10.75 -9.04
CA GLU A 74 22.30 -10.79 -10.42
C GLU A 74 21.31 -10.08 -11.38
N GLU A 75 20.01 -10.42 -11.28
CA GLU A 75 18.96 -9.79 -12.08
C GLU A 75 18.86 -8.29 -11.82
N PHE A 76 19.04 -7.88 -10.56
CA PHE A 76 19.01 -6.48 -10.13
C PHE A 76 20.21 -5.68 -10.64
N ILE A 77 21.41 -6.26 -10.63
CA ILE A 77 22.64 -5.67 -11.21
C ILE A 77 22.45 -5.46 -12.71
N GLU A 78 21.92 -6.45 -13.42
CA GLU A 78 21.65 -6.35 -14.85
C GLU A 78 20.60 -5.27 -15.16
N LEU A 79 19.54 -5.15 -14.34
CA LEU A 79 18.54 -4.07 -14.47
C LEU A 79 19.15 -2.68 -14.27
N LYS A 80 20.02 -2.53 -13.25
CA LYS A 80 20.70 -1.28 -12.92
C LYS A 80 21.72 -0.85 -14.00
N ASN A 81 22.39 -1.82 -14.60
CA ASN A 81 23.43 -1.58 -15.61
C ASN A 81 22.94 -1.67 -17.07
N GLY A 82 21.70 -2.11 -17.31
CA GLY A 82 21.11 -2.25 -18.65
C GLY A 82 20.98 -0.92 -19.39
N ASN A 83 21.45 -0.89 -20.65
CA ASN A 83 21.43 0.26 -21.55
C ASN A 83 20.14 0.28 -22.41
N ASP A 84 19.16 1.09 -22.00
CA ASP A 84 18.11 1.68 -22.86
C ASP A 84 17.31 0.80 -23.83
N THR A 85 17.29 -0.52 -23.64
CA THR A 85 16.35 -1.41 -24.34
C THR A 85 15.42 -1.97 -23.29
N MET A 86 14.17 -1.46 -23.22
CA MET A 86 13.03 -1.90 -22.38
C MET A 86 13.24 -3.33 -21.85
N SER A 87 14.01 -3.46 -20.78
CA SER A 87 14.45 -4.76 -20.29
C SER A 87 13.37 -5.24 -19.37
N LYS A 88 12.42 -5.97 -19.95
CA LYS A 88 11.35 -6.63 -19.23
C LYS A 88 11.99 -7.77 -18.45
N LYS A 89 12.37 -7.57 -17.18
CA LYS A 89 12.81 -8.68 -16.34
C LYS A 89 11.80 -8.94 -15.24
N VAL A 90 11.57 -10.24 -15.07
CA VAL A 90 10.53 -10.82 -14.24
C VAL A 90 11.22 -11.27 -12.97
N CYS A 91 11.07 -10.51 -11.90
CA CYS A 91 11.43 -10.99 -10.56
C CYS A 91 10.20 -11.72 -10.03
N GLY A 92 10.14 -13.04 -10.20
CA GLY A 92 8.97 -13.85 -9.83
C GLY A 92 7.70 -13.54 -10.66
N THR A 93 6.69 -12.88 -10.08
CA THR A 93 5.45 -12.48 -10.80
C THR A 93 5.44 -10.98 -11.16
N ILE A 94 6.42 -10.22 -10.69
CA ILE A 94 6.45 -8.76 -10.77
C ILE A 94 7.33 -8.33 -11.95
N ARG A 95 6.84 -7.35 -12.72
CA ARG A 95 7.57 -6.72 -13.82
C ARG A 95 8.05 -5.35 -13.40
N VAL A 96 9.37 -5.17 -13.27
CA VAL A 96 10.00 -3.87 -13.05
C VAL A 96 10.46 -3.32 -14.41
N TYR A 97 10.18 -2.05 -14.67
CA TYR A 97 10.52 -1.39 -15.93
C TYR A 97 11.46 -0.22 -15.69
N ARG A 98 12.60 -0.21 -16.39
CA ARG A 98 13.39 1.00 -16.58
C ARG A 98 12.72 1.84 -17.67
N ILE A 99 12.16 2.98 -17.30
CA ILE A 99 11.65 3.96 -18.25
C ILE A 99 12.88 4.72 -18.79
N PRO A 100 13.14 4.73 -20.12
CA PRO A 100 14.24 5.49 -20.69
C PRO A 100 14.11 6.95 -20.27
N THR A 101 15.17 7.54 -19.71
CA THR A 101 15.19 9.00 -19.51
C THR A 101 15.02 9.64 -20.87
N PRO A 102 14.05 10.55 -21.06
CA PRO A 102 13.94 11.26 -22.33
C PRO A 102 15.27 11.97 -22.56
N ILE A 103 15.94 11.59 -23.64
CA ILE A 103 17.04 12.35 -24.22
C ILE A 103 16.45 13.71 -24.60
N CYS A 104 16.51 14.68 -23.69
CA CYS A 104 16.43 16.08 -24.07
C CYS A 104 17.61 16.31 -25.01
N GLY A 105 17.34 16.24 -26.31
CA GLY A 105 18.29 16.63 -27.33
C GLY A 105 18.74 18.05 -27.03
N ASN A 106 20.05 18.21 -26.91
CA ASN A 106 20.67 19.53 -26.87
C ASN A 106 20.29 20.27 -28.17
N ILE A 107 19.56 21.38 -28.02
CA ILE A 107 19.41 22.41 -29.06
C ILE A 107 20.69 23.22 -29.11
#